data_AF-A0A0A8X5U0-F1
#
_entry.id   AF-A0A0A8X5U0-F1
#
_cell.length_a   1.000
_cell.length_b   1.000
_cell.length_c   1.000
_cell.angle_alpha   90.00
_cell.angle_beta   90.00
_cell.angle_gamma   90.00
#
_symmetry.space_group_name_H-M   'P 1'
#
loop_
_entity.id
_entity.type
_entity.pdbx_description
1 polymer ?
#
loop_
_entity_poly.entity_id
_entity_poly.type
_entity_poly.pdbx_seq_one_letter_code
_entity_poly.pdbx_strand_id
1 'polypeptide(L)'
;MNLTREFLYQKYIHDKKSLKEIAEETGLPITTIKSRLRRFGIRKKPIKLGNEIYDNRDWLYEEYIVKRKGYTVLANELGVSYSTILDRILFFGWELRGHNEIDKGAPRRGTKHTPVSIERIKSTRIKKRVYFECFQCAQTTERVRSGYSRSGKKFCTYTCYKNYLKENRVETIDITDSALYKEWRKKVYARDNFRCKMPGCNSNSRDIAAHHIYPKKLFPEKQFLLNNGITLCKNCHEKTYGKESNFIDALVRVVQTMND
;
A
#
# COMPACT_ATOMS: atom_id res chain seq x y z
N MET A 1 23.64 -36.98 2.30
CA MET A 1 25.07 -36.65 2.41
C MET A 1 25.23 -35.14 2.49
N ASN A 2 25.83 -34.61 3.57
CA ASN A 2 26.02 -33.17 3.73
C ASN A 2 27.27 -32.72 2.98
N LEU A 3 27.13 -31.76 2.06
CA LEU A 3 28.26 -31.09 1.40
C LEU A 3 28.93 -30.11 2.39
N THR A 4 29.74 -30.65 3.29
CA THR A 4 30.59 -29.87 4.20
C THR A 4 31.76 -29.23 3.45
N ARG A 5 32.40 -28.25 4.08
CA ARG A 5 33.54 -27.53 3.47
C ARG A 5 34.72 -28.47 3.29
N GLU A 6 34.99 -29.31 4.29
CA GLU A 6 36.10 -30.26 4.36
C GLU A 6 35.97 -31.33 3.27
N PHE A 7 34.76 -31.90 3.13
CA PHE A 7 34.48 -32.89 2.10
C PHE A 7 34.72 -32.33 0.71
N LEU A 8 34.18 -31.14 0.41
CA LEU A 8 34.35 -30.51 -0.88
C LEU A 8 35.80 -30.10 -1.15
N TYR A 9 36.53 -29.66 -0.14
CA TYR A 9 37.95 -29.32 -0.28
C TYR A 9 38.78 -30.56 -0.61
N GLN A 10 38.59 -31.65 0.13
CA GLN A 10 39.27 -32.92 -0.12
C GLN A 10 39.02 -33.41 -1.55
N LYS A 11 37.76 -33.58 -1.94
CA LYS A 11 37.42 -34.14 -3.26
C LYS A 11 37.83 -33.23 -4.42
N TYR A 12 37.62 -31.91 -4.29
CA TYR A 12 37.76 -30.99 -5.41
C TYR A 12 39.18 -30.43 -5.58
N ILE A 13 39.93 -30.25 -4.48
CA ILE A 13 41.28 -29.68 -4.50
C ILE A 13 42.34 -30.78 -4.40
N HIS A 14 42.28 -31.64 -3.37
CA HIS A 14 43.29 -32.69 -3.15
C HIS A 14 43.15 -33.84 -4.14
N ASP A 15 41.97 -34.46 -4.19
CA ASP A 15 41.70 -35.60 -5.07
C ASP A 15 41.51 -35.17 -6.54
N LYS A 16 41.47 -33.85 -6.81
CA LYS A 16 41.32 -33.20 -8.12
C LYS A 16 40.08 -33.63 -8.93
N LYS A 17 39.09 -34.29 -8.33
CA LYS A 17 37.86 -34.74 -9.00
C LYS A 17 37.15 -33.60 -9.73
N SER A 18 36.49 -33.95 -10.82
CA SER A 18 35.57 -33.10 -11.57
C SER A 18 34.23 -32.95 -10.84
N LEU A 19 33.46 -31.93 -11.20
CA LEU A 19 32.12 -31.73 -10.63
C LEU A 19 31.16 -32.87 -11.01
N LYS A 20 31.39 -33.54 -12.14
CA LYS A 20 30.58 -34.67 -12.61
C LYS A 20 30.82 -35.89 -11.73
N GLU A 21 32.09 -36.21 -11.45
CA GLU A 21 32.45 -37.31 -10.55
C GLU A 21 31.93 -37.08 -9.12
N ILE A 22 31.99 -35.84 -8.62
CA ILE A 22 31.42 -35.50 -7.30
C ILE A 22 29.88 -35.61 -7.33
N ALA A 23 29.23 -35.24 -8.45
CA ALA A 23 27.78 -35.39 -8.60
C ALA A 23 27.35 -36.85 -8.63
N GLU A 24 28.09 -37.71 -9.33
CA GLU A 24 27.86 -39.16 -9.37
C GLU A 24 28.07 -39.80 -7.99
N GLU A 25 29.12 -39.42 -7.26
CA GLU A 25 29.40 -39.94 -5.92
C GLU A 25 28.36 -39.48 -4.87
N THR A 26 27.82 -38.27 -5.00
CA THR A 26 26.89 -37.69 -4.02
C THR A 26 25.42 -37.84 -4.39
N GLY A 27 25.11 -38.19 -5.65
CA GLY A 27 23.76 -38.18 -6.21
C GLY A 27 23.13 -36.78 -6.31
N LEU A 28 23.91 -35.70 -6.11
CA LEU A 28 23.42 -34.33 -6.10
C LEU A 28 23.61 -33.63 -7.45
N PRO A 29 22.71 -32.71 -7.85
CA PRO A 29 22.90 -31.91 -9.04
C PRO A 29 24.22 -31.12 -9.01
N ILE A 30 24.91 -31.06 -10.14
CA ILE A 30 26.16 -30.28 -10.32
C ILE A 30 25.98 -28.82 -9.89
N THR A 31 24.79 -28.23 -10.13
CA THR A 31 24.44 -26.87 -9.73
C THR A 31 24.50 -26.66 -8.21
N THR A 32 24.04 -27.66 -7.44
CA THR A 32 24.09 -27.65 -5.98
C THR A 32 25.53 -27.69 -5.47
N ILE A 33 26.34 -28.58 -6.03
CA ILE A 33 27.78 -28.72 -5.68
C ILE A 33 28.53 -27.43 -6.02
N LYS A 34 28.31 -26.90 -7.23
CA LYS A 34 28.92 -25.64 -7.70
C LYS A 34 28.53 -24.46 -6.80
N SER A 35 27.25 -24.36 -6.41
CA SER A 35 26.77 -23.34 -5.48
C SER A 35 27.45 -23.46 -4.12
N ARG A 36 27.64 -24.69 -3.62
CA ARG A 36 28.27 -24.94 -2.32
C ARG A 36 29.77 -24.64 -2.31
N LEU A 37 30.52 -25.10 -3.32
CA LEU A 37 31.94 -24.76 -3.52
C LEU A 37 32.14 -23.24 -3.52
N ARG A 38 31.25 -22.54 -4.22
CA ARG A 38 31.27 -21.09 -4.30
C ARG A 38 31.03 -20.44 -2.95
N ARG A 39 29.98 -20.84 -2.21
CA ARG A 39 29.72 -20.30 -0.84
C ARG A 39 30.88 -20.51 0.11
N PHE A 40 31.63 -21.60 -0.03
CA PHE A 40 32.81 -21.87 0.78
C PHE A 40 34.10 -21.23 0.24
N GLY A 41 34.03 -20.49 -0.88
CA GLY A 41 35.20 -19.87 -1.50
C GLY A 41 36.21 -20.86 -2.10
N ILE A 42 35.84 -22.14 -2.27
CA ILE A 42 36.75 -23.17 -2.76
C ILE A 42 36.90 -23.07 -4.27
N ARG A 43 38.12 -22.85 -4.75
CA ARG A 43 38.46 -22.75 -6.18
C ARG A 43 39.78 -23.45 -6.49
N LYS A 44 39.89 -24.06 -7.67
CA LYS A 44 41.16 -24.62 -8.19
C LYS A 44 42.18 -23.53 -8.54
N LYS A 45 41.71 -22.35 -8.97
CA LYS A 45 42.55 -21.18 -9.26
C LYS A 45 42.09 -20.00 -8.39
N PRO A 46 43.01 -19.29 -7.73
CA PRO A 46 42.66 -18.10 -6.96
C PRO A 46 42.11 -17.01 -7.89
N ILE A 47 41.23 -16.17 -7.35
CA ILE A 47 40.75 -14.98 -8.06
C ILE A 47 41.93 -14.00 -8.16
N LYS A 48 42.13 -13.43 -9.34
CA LYS A 48 43.01 -12.26 -9.52
C LYS A 48 42.12 -11.03 -9.61
N LEU A 49 42.38 -10.04 -8.77
CA LEU A 49 41.72 -8.73 -8.85
C LEU A 49 42.29 -7.95 -10.04
N GLY A 50 41.43 -7.24 -10.76
CA GLY A 50 41.82 -6.28 -11.78
C GLY A 50 41.85 -4.86 -11.20
N ASN A 51 41.54 -3.88 -12.05
CA ASN A 51 41.51 -2.45 -11.71
C ASN A 51 40.09 -1.87 -11.74
N GLU A 52 39.07 -2.73 -11.73
CA GLU A 52 37.69 -2.28 -11.77
C GLU A 52 37.29 -1.69 -10.41
N ILE A 53 36.28 -0.81 -10.41
CA ILE A 53 35.84 -0.11 -9.19
C ILE A 53 35.43 -1.11 -8.09
N TYR A 54 34.82 -2.23 -8.46
CA TYR A 54 34.42 -3.30 -7.55
C TYR A 54 35.56 -4.24 -7.12
N ASP A 55 36.76 -4.11 -7.70
CA ASP A 55 37.98 -4.78 -7.22
C ASP A 55 38.63 -3.99 -6.07
N ASN A 56 38.25 -2.72 -5.86
CA ASN A 56 38.68 -1.93 -4.72
C ASN A 56 37.91 -2.37 -3.45
N ARG A 57 38.67 -2.82 -2.44
CA ARG A 57 38.13 -3.29 -1.16
C ARG A 57 37.30 -2.24 -0.43
N ASP A 58 37.78 -1.00 -0.38
CA ASP A 58 37.14 0.07 0.40
C ASP A 58 35.84 0.51 -0.27
N TRP A 59 35.84 0.68 -1.59
CA TRP A 59 34.63 1.00 -2.35
C TRP A 59 33.56 -0.08 -2.16
N LEU A 60 33.94 -1.36 -2.30
CA LEU A 60 32.99 -2.45 -2.17
C LEU A 60 32.49 -2.61 -0.73
N TYR A 61 33.33 -2.30 0.27
CA TYR A 61 32.94 -2.26 1.67
C TYR A 61 31.88 -1.17 1.93
N GLU A 62 32.10 0.05 1.43
CA GLU A 62 31.15 1.15 1.58
C GLU A 62 29.80 0.81 0.93
N GLU A 63 29.80 0.27 -0.28
CA GLU A 63 28.57 -0.06 -0.98
C GLU A 63 27.84 -1.28 -0.40
N TYR A 64 28.58 -2.36 -0.14
CA TYR A 64 27.99 -3.60 0.38
C TYR A 64 27.74 -3.49 1.89
N ILE A 65 28.73 -3.22 2.73
CA ILE A 65 28.55 -3.27 4.19
C ILE A 65 27.81 -2.04 4.72
N VAL A 66 28.30 -0.83 4.41
CA VAL A 66 27.78 0.42 4.99
C VAL A 66 26.41 0.79 4.41
N LYS A 67 26.32 0.91 3.08
CA LYS A 67 25.06 1.23 2.37
C LYS A 67 24.09 0.05 2.29
N ARG A 68 24.51 -1.15 2.73
CA ARG A 68 23.69 -2.38 2.74
C ARG A 68 23.09 -2.73 1.38
N LYS A 69 23.79 -2.40 0.28
CA LYS A 69 23.35 -2.81 -1.05
C LYS A 69 23.59 -4.30 -1.28
N GLY A 70 22.77 -4.87 -2.15
CA GLY A 70 22.94 -6.23 -2.62
C GLY A 70 23.97 -6.43 -3.69
N TYR A 71 24.63 -7.58 -3.68
CA TYR A 71 25.54 -7.94 -4.76
C TYR A 71 24.83 -8.08 -6.11
N THR A 72 23.53 -8.43 -6.13
CA THR A 72 22.69 -8.41 -7.35
C THR A 72 22.39 -6.98 -7.81
N VAL A 73 22.09 -6.08 -6.88
CA VAL A 73 21.86 -4.65 -7.16
C VAL A 73 23.12 -4.01 -7.68
N LEU A 74 24.25 -4.19 -6.98
CA LEU A 74 25.56 -3.68 -7.38
C LEU A 74 25.96 -4.19 -8.76
N ALA A 75 25.74 -5.48 -9.03
CA ALA A 75 26.04 -6.04 -10.34
C ALA A 75 25.19 -5.41 -11.46
N ASN A 76 23.91 -5.20 -11.21
CA ASN A 76 23.04 -4.51 -12.17
C ASN A 76 23.43 -3.04 -12.38
N GLU A 77 23.80 -2.32 -11.30
CA GLU A 77 24.26 -0.92 -11.37
C GLU A 77 25.56 -0.77 -12.16
N LEU A 78 26.45 -1.76 -12.03
CA LEU A 78 27.73 -1.80 -12.72
C LEU A 78 27.68 -2.48 -14.09
N GLY A 79 26.53 -3.05 -14.49
CA GLY A 79 26.38 -3.77 -15.75
C GLY A 79 27.19 -5.08 -15.83
N VAL A 80 27.50 -5.70 -14.69
CA VAL A 80 28.29 -6.95 -14.61
C VAL A 80 27.41 -8.11 -14.15
N SER A 81 27.91 -9.34 -14.31
CA SER A 81 27.24 -10.50 -13.72
C SER A 81 27.24 -10.40 -12.19
N TYR A 82 26.12 -10.78 -11.55
CA TYR A 82 26.05 -10.91 -10.08
C TYR A 82 27.15 -11.81 -9.53
N SER A 83 27.64 -12.75 -10.36
CA SER A 83 28.73 -13.61 -9.95
C SER A 83 30.03 -12.85 -9.72
N THR A 84 30.29 -11.81 -10.49
CA THR A 84 31.50 -10.99 -10.38
C THR A 84 31.60 -10.35 -9.01
N ILE A 85 30.54 -9.68 -8.55
CA ILE A 85 30.52 -8.98 -7.25
C ILE A 85 30.57 -9.97 -6.08
N LEU A 86 29.78 -11.05 -6.16
CA LEU A 86 29.75 -12.08 -5.12
C LEU A 86 31.14 -12.73 -4.93
N ASP A 87 31.89 -12.91 -6.03
CA ASP A 87 33.25 -13.45 -5.97
C ASP A 87 34.21 -12.53 -5.20
N ARG A 88 34.09 -11.19 -5.34
CA ARG A 88 34.93 -10.23 -4.60
C ARG A 88 34.57 -10.17 -3.12
N ILE A 89 33.28 -10.23 -2.79
CA ILE A 89 32.82 -10.28 -1.40
C ILE A 89 33.43 -11.49 -0.69
N LEU A 90 33.38 -12.66 -1.33
CA LEU A 90 34.01 -13.87 -0.80
C LEU A 90 35.54 -13.76 -0.76
N PHE A 91 36.16 -13.15 -1.77
CA PHE A 91 37.60 -12.94 -1.82
C PHE A 91 38.10 -12.10 -0.64
N PHE A 92 37.38 -11.04 -0.28
CA PHE A 92 37.69 -10.19 0.88
C PHE A 92 37.28 -10.82 2.23
N GLY A 93 36.76 -12.05 2.22
CA GLY A 93 36.40 -12.80 3.43
C GLY A 93 35.09 -12.36 4.07
N TRP A 94 34.21 -11.69 3.33
CA TRP A 94 32.92 -11.24 3.85
C TRP A 94 31.82 -12.27 3.63
N GLU A 95 30.87 -12.32 4.57
CA GLU A 95 29.72 -13.22 4.48
C GLU A 95 28.71 -12.78 3.42
N LEU A 96 28.10 -13.77 2.77
CA LEU A 96 27.01 -13.56 1.84
C LEU A 96 25.70 -13.38 2.61
N ARG A 97 25.11 -12.18 2.50
CA ARG A 97 23.75 -11.95 2.99
C ARG A 97 22.75 -12.73 2.14
N GLY A 98 21.66 -13.17 2.76
CA GLY A 98 20.62 -13.95 2.09
C GLY A 98 19.71 -13.06 1.25
N HIS A 99 19.21 -13.54 0.10
CA HIS A 99 18.45 -12.74 -0.89
C HIS A 99 17.32 -11.88 -0.27
N ASN A 100 16.72 -12.31 0.84
CA ASN A 100 15.64 -11.57 1.53
C ASN A 100 16.11 -10.37 2.37
N GLU A 101 17.39 -10.31 2.74
CA GLU A 101 17.97 -9.20 3.52
C GLU A 101 18.49 -8.06 2.63
N ILE A 102 18.57 -8.32 1.33
CA ILE A 102 19.45 -7.61 0.40
C ILE A 102 18.76 -6.44 -0.35
N ASP A 103 17.43 -6.43 -0.43
CA ASP A 103 16.67 -5.47 -1.25
C ASP A 103 15.92 -4.40 -0.43
N LYS A 104 16.27 -4.20 0.85
CA LYS A 104 15.61 -3.20 1.71
C LYS A 104 16.17 -1.77 1.54
N GLY A 105 17.43 -1.63 1.12
CA GLY A 105 18.10 -0.32 0.99
C GLY A 105 18.10 0.27 -0.42
N ALA A 106 17.90 -0.55 -1.46
CA ALA A 106 17.81 -0.08 -2.83
C ALA A 106 16.38 0.37 -3.16
N PRO A 107 16.18 1.46 -3.92
CA PRO A 107 14.85 1.82 -4.40
C PRO A 107 14.28 0.63 -5.17
N ARG A 108 13.05 0.20 -4.82
CA ARG A 108 12.35 -0.88 -5.53
C ARG A 108 12.12 -0.44 -6.99
N ARG A 109 13.05 -0.77 -7.88
CA ARG A 109 12.84 -0.61 -9.32
C ARG A 109 11.94 -1.75 -9.77
N GLY A 110 10.64 -1.49 -9.84
CA GLY A 110 9.70 -2.44 -10.43
C GLY A 110 10.11 -2.73 -11.87
N THR A 111 10.53 -3.95 -12.16
CA THR A 111 10.74 -4.38 -13.54
C THR A 111 9.39 -4.54 -14.22
N LYS A 112 9.23 -3.95 -15.41
CA LYS A 112 8.04 -4.21 -16.22
C LYS A 112 8.11 -5.66 -16.69
N HIS A 113 7.02 -6.40 -16.48
CA HIS A 113 6.92 -7.76 -17.01
C HIS A 113 6.99 -7.75 -18.53
N THR A 114 7.63 -8.78 -19.11
CA THR A 114 7.65 -8.97 -20.56
C THR A 114 6.23 -9.23 -21.09
N PRO A 115 5.92 -8.95 -22.37
CA PRO A 115 4.62 -9.24 -22.95
C PRO A 115 4.18 -10.70 -22.74
N VAL A 116 5.11 -11.65 -22.94
CA VAL A 116 4.89 -13.08 -22.69
C VAL A 116 4.54 -13.38 -21.23
N SER A 117 5.26 -12.75 -20.28
CA SER A 117 4.96 -12.90 -18.85
C SER A 117 3.59 -12.34 -18.50
N ILE A 118 3.21 -11.20 -19.08
CA ILE A 118 1.89 -10.59 -18.90
C ILE A 118 0.80 -11.52 -19.42
N GLU A 119 0.99 -12.12 -20.59
CA GLU A 119 0.04 -13.06 -21.18
C GLU A 119 -0.13 -14.31 -20.32
N ARG A 120 0.96 -14.88 -19.81
CA ARG A 120 0.93 -16.00 -18.86
C ARG A 120 0.23 -15.65 -17.55
N ILE A 121 0.41 -14.45 -17.02
CA ILE A 121 -0.31 -13.96 -15.83
C ILE A 121 -1.80 -13.82 -16.12
N LYS A 122 -2.18 -13.36 -17.32
CA LYS A 122 -3.58 -13.24 -17.73
C LYS A 122 -4.24 -14.60 -17.88
N SER A 123 -3.56 -15.58 -18.51
CA SER A 123 -4.11 -16.91 -18.76
C SER A 123 -4.30 -17.74 -17.49
N THR A 124 -3.43 -17.55 -16.50
CA THR A 124 -3.53 -18.22 -15.17
C THR A 124 -4.60 -17.62 -14.26
N ARG A 125 -5.19 -16.47 -14.62
CA ARG A 125 -6.11 -15.75 -13.74
C ARG A 125 -7.53 -16.33 -13.76
N ILE A 126 -7.82 -17.20 -12.80
CA ILE A 126 -9.17 -17.74 -12.59
C ILE A 126 -10.10 -16.64 -12.04
N LYS A 127 -11.08 -16.20 -12.83
CA LYS A 127 -12.09 -15.22 -12.40
C LYS A 127 -13.28 -15.92 -11.77
N LYS A 128 -13.30 -16.02 -10.44
CA LYS A 128 -14.48 -16.52 -9.69
C LYS A 128 -15.71 -15.65 -10.01
N ARG A 129 -16.71 -16.21 -10.66
CA ARG A 129 -17.99 -15.57 -10.99
C ARG A 129 -19.01 -15.78 -9.88
N VAL A 130 -19.89 -14.82 -9.70
CA VAL A 130 -20.99 -14.84 -8.74
C VAL A 130 -22.22 -14.31 -9.45
N TYR A 131 -23.33 -15.02 -9.33
CA TYR A 131 -24.65 -14.59 -9.79
C TYR A 131 -25.34 -13.81 -8.67
N PHE A 132 -26.04 -12.74 -9.03
CA PHE A 132 -26.78 -11.91 -8.08
C PHE A 132 -27.97 -11.24 -8.76
N GLU A 133 -28.98 -10.92 -7.95
CA GLU A 133 -30.17 -10.18 -8.39
C GLU A 133 -29.94 -8.67 -8.31
N CYS A 134 -30.33 -7.96 -9.37
CA CYS A 134 -30.24 -6.51 -9.43
C CYS A 134 -31.26 -5.86 -8.49
N PHE A 135 -30.81 -4.93 -7.63
CA PHE A 135 -31.67 -4.18 -6.70
C PHE A 135 -32.68 -3.25 -7.39
N GLN A 136 -32.53 -3.00 -8.70
CA GLN A 136 -33.44 -2.13 -9.45
C GLN A 136 -34.44 -2.90 -10.28
N CYS A 137 -33.97 -3.83 -11.12
CA CYS A 137 -34.82 -4.54 -12.08
C CYS A 137 -35.11 -6.00 -11.70
N ALA A 138 -34.62 -6.46 -10.54
CA ALA A 138 -34.69 -7.84 -10.06
C ALA A 138 -34.07 -8.91 -11.00
N GLN A 139 -33.49 -8.52 -12.13
CA GLN A 139 -32.89 -9.45 -13.08
C GLN A 139 -31.60 -10.05 -12.52
N THR A 140 -31.45 -11.37 -12.66
CA THR A 140 -30.23 -12.11 -12.31
C THR A 140 -29.12 -11.84 -13.31
N THR A 141 -27.94 -11.46 -12.81
CA THR A 141 -26.76 -11.17 -13.63
C THR A 141 -25.48 -11.73 -12.98
N GLU A 142 -24.39 -11.80 -13.73
CA GLU A 142 -23.11 -12.29 -13.24
C GLU A 142 -22.03 -11.21 -13.10
N ARG A 143 -21.14 -11.37 -12.12
CA ARG A 143 -19.97 -10.51 -11.94
C ARG A 143 -18.80 -11.27 -11.33
N VAL A 144 -17.58 -10.78 -11.54
CA VAL A 144 -16.40 -11.26 -10.82
C VAL A 144 -16.53 -10.98 -9.32
N ARG A 145 -16.23 -11.97 -8.47
CA ARG A 145 -16.38 -11.91 -7.00
C ARG A 145 -15.73 -10.69 -6.36
N SER A 146 -14.54 -10.29 -6.81
CA SER A 146 -13.84 -9.11 -6.31
C SER A 146 -14.58 -7.81 -6.62
N GLY A 147 -15.26 -7.74 -7.76
CA GLY A 147 -16.17 -6.66 -8.08
C GLY A 147 -17.42 -6.73 -7.21
N TYR A 148 -18.05 -7.90 -7.14
CA TYR A 148 -19.27 -8.12 -6.36
C TYR A 148 -19.10 -7.65 -4.91
N SER A 149 -17.98 -7.94 -4.26
CA SER A 149 -17.77 -7.69 -2.82
C SER A 149 -17.58 -6.20 -2.45
N ARG A 150 -17.49 -5.28 -3.41
CA ARG A 150 -17.18 -3.85 -3.14
C ARG A 150 -18.34 -2.98 -2.64
N SER A 151 -19.59 -3.40 -2.85
CA SER A 151 -20.78 -2.59 -2.55
C SER A 151 -21.86 -3.45 -1.93
N GLY A 152 -22.59 -2.97 -0.93
CA GLY A 152 -23.73 -3.69 -0.36
C GLY A 152 -24.89 -3.87 -1.36
N LYS A 153 -25.27 -2.77 -2.03
CA LYS A 153 -26.31 -2.77 -3.07
C LYS A 153 -25.72 -3.15 -4.42
N LYS A 154 -26.39 -4.04 -5.15
CA LYS A 154 -25.89 -4.60 -6.41
C LYS A 154 -26.80 -4.22 -7.57
N PHE A 155 -26.21 -3.79 -8.67
CA PHE A 155 -26.94 -3.40 -9.88
C PHE A 155 -26.32 -4.10 -11.09
N CYS A 156 -27.15 -4.51 -12.05
CA CYS A 156 -26.67 -5.15 -13.27
C CYS A 156 -25.92 -4.16 -14.18
N THR A 157 -26.38 -2.92 -14.23
CA THR A 157 -25.79 -1.85 -15.05
C THR A 157 -25.76 -0.52 -14.29
N TYR A 158 -24.97 0.40 -14.81
CA TYR A 158 -24.95 1.78 -14.34
C TYR A 158 -26.30 2.48 -14.51
N THR A 159 -27.07 2.13 -15.54
CA THR A 159 -28.43 2.64 -15.77
C THR A 159 -29.37 2.22 -14.64
N CYS A 160 -29.33 0.96 -14.22
CA CYS A 160 -30.10 0.48 -13.07
C CYS A 160 -29.74 1.19 -11.77
N TYR A 161 -28.45 1.45 -11.54
CA TYR A 161 -28.02 2.27 -10.40
C TYR A 161 -28.59 3.70 -10.45
N LYS A 162 -28.58 4.36 -11.61
CA LYS A 162 -29.16 5.69 -11.77
C LYS A 162 -30.67 5.71 -11.52
N ASN A 163 -31.41 4.75 -12.07
CA ASN A 163 -32.85 4.68 -11.88
C ASN A 163 -33.20 4.43 -10.41
N TYR A 164 -32.48 3.52 -9.76
CA TYR A 164 -32.59 3.31 -8.32
C TYR A 164 -32.41 4.60 -7.53
N LEU A 165 -31.37 5.39 -7.84
CA LEU A 165 -31.14 6.68 -7.18
C LEU A 165 -32.26 7.69 -7.44
N LYS A 166 -32.86 7.71 -8.62
CA LYS A 166 -33.97 8.60 -8.95
C LYS A 166 -35.23 8.23 -8.18
N GLU A 167 -35.61 6.96 -8.21
CA GLU A 167 -36.82 6.44 -7.54
C GLU A 167 -36.71 6.52 -6.02
N ASN A 168 -35.51 6.28 -5.47
CA ASN A 168 -35.26 6.34 -4.03
C ASN A 168 -34.76 7.73 -3.60
N ARG A 169 -34.87 8.75 -4.46
CA ARG A 169 -34.54 10.13 -4.09
C ARG A 169 -35.65 10.63 -3.17
N VAL A 170 -35.33 10.75 -1.89
CA VAL A 170 -36.18 11.50 -0.97
C VAL A 170 -36.12 12.97 -1.38
N GLU A 171 -37.24 13.51 -1.86
CA GLU A 171 -37.36 14.95 -2.06
C GLU A 171 -37.25 15.64 -0.70
N THR A 172 -36.18 16.41 -0.52
CA THR A 172 -36.04 17.28 0.64
C THR A 172 -36.51 18.65 0.23
N ILE A 173 -37.51 19.19 0.92
CA ILE A 173 -37.90 20.59 0.78
C ILE A 173 -36.66 21.44 1.11
N ASP A 174 -36.25 22.31 0.19
CA ASP A 174 -35.14 23.22 0.43
C ASP A 174 -35.62 24.38 1.31
N ILE A 175 -35.62 24.13 2.62
CA ILE A 175 -35.96 25.15 3.62
C ILE A 175 -34.86 26.20 3.80
N THR A 176 -33.74 26.13 3.08
CA THR A 176 -32.61 27.05 3.29
C THR A 176 -32.93 28.49 2.88
N ASP A 177 -33.94 28.70 2.03
CA ASP A 177 -34.42 30.04 1.67
C ASP A 177 -35.56 30.55 2.58
N SER A 178 -36.06 29.72 3.50
CA SER A 178 -37.11 30.12 4.43
C SER A 178 -36.64 31.23 5.39
N ALA A 179 -37.57 32.11 5.77
CA ALA A 179 -37.30 33.16 6.77
C ALA A 179 -36.81 32.58 8.10
N LEU A 180 -37.40 31.46 8.54
CA LEU A 180 -37.01 30.73 9.75
C LEU A 180 -35.56 30.25 9.68
N TYR A 181 -35.11 29.71 8.55
CA TYR A 181 -33.73 29.27 8.38
C TYR A 181 -32.75 30.45 8.42
N LYS A 182 -33.09 31.56 7.76
CA LYS A 182 -32.26 32.78 7.75
C LYS A 182 -32.12 33.34 9.18
N GLU A 183 -33.21 33.37 9.95
CA GLU A 183 -33.19 33.84 11.33
C GLU A 183 -32.40 32.90 12.25
N TRP A 184 -32.66 31.60 12.17
CA TRP A 184 -31.90 30.59 12.92
C TRP A 184 -30.41 30.66 12.63
N ARG A 185 -30.02 30.72 11.35
CA ARG A 185 -28.62 30.87 10.91
C ARG A 185 -27.98 32.11 11.49
N LYS A 186 -28.68 33.25 11.47
CA LYS A 186 -28.20 34.51 12.07
C LYS A 186 -27.96 34.36 13.57
N LYS A 187 -28.87 33.70 14.30
CA LYS A 187 -28.71 33.44 15.75
C LYS A 187 -27.53 32.51 16.05
N VAL A 188 -27.34 31.44 15.27
CA VAL A 188 -26.19 30.53 15.40
C VAL A 188 -24.87 31.28 15.20
N TYR A 189 -24.77 32.09 14.14
CA TYR A 189 -23.58 32.88 13.88
C TYR A 189 -23.29 33.91 14.96
N ALA A 190 -24.32 34.60 15.46
CA ALA A 190 -24.18 35.57 16.54
C ALA A 190 -23.65 34.91 17.82
N ARG A 191 -24.25 33.78 18.25
CA ARG A 191 -23.76 33.01 19.41
C ARG A 191 -22.30 32.59 19.25
N ASP A 192 -21.92 32.16 18.05
CA ASP A 192 -20.58 31.65 17.78
C ASP A 192 -19.55 32.75 17.46
N ASN A 193 -19.92 34.02 17.58
CA ASN A 193 -19.11 35.17 17.20
C ASN A 193 -18.58 35.08 15.77
N PHE A 194 -19.37 34.51 14.85
CA PHE A 194 -19.02 34.31 13.44
C PHE A 194 -17.70 33.54 13.22
N ARG A 195 -17.35 32.63 14.14
CA ARG A 195 -16.12 31.83 14.06
C ARG A 195 -16.41 30.34 14.12
N CYS A 196 -15.53 29.57 13.48
CA CYS A 196 -15.59 28.12 13.54
C CYS A 196 -15.49 27.63 14.99
N LYS A 197 -16.39 26.72 15.38
CA LYS A 197 -16.42 26.11 16.72
C LYS A 197 -16.01 24.64 16.72
N MET A 198 -15.49 24.12 15.61
CA MET A 198 -14.92 22.77 15.59
C MET A 198 -13.73 22.68 16.57
N PRO A 199 -13.70 21.68 17.48
CA PRO A 199 -12.55 21.46 18.36
C PRO A 199 -11.23 21.37 17.59
N GLY A 200 -10.22 22.08 18.08
CA GLY A 200 -8.89 22.11 17.45
C GLY A 200 -8.79 22.93 16.17
N CYS A 201 -9.84 23.68 15.78
CA CYS A 201 -9.81 24.55 14.61
C CYS A 201 -9.67 26.03 15.01
N ASN A 202 -8.57 26.66 14.56
CA ASN A 202 -8.30 28.09 14.76
C ASN A 202 -8.46 28.90 13.46
N SER A 203 -9.35 28.47 12.56
CA SER A 203 -9.55 29.14 11.28
C SER A 203 -10.13 30.55 11.47
N ASN A 204 -9.53 31.54 10.80
CA ASN A 204 -10.05 32.91 10.68
C ASN A 204 -10.80 33.14 9.36
N SER A 205 -11.21 32.06 8.68
CA SER A 205 -11.95 32.17 7.41
C SER A 205 -13.30 32.85 7.63
N ARG A 206 -13.66 33.75 6.72
CA ARG A 206 -15.01 34.33 6.63
C ARG A 206 -16.00 33.41 5.89
N ASP A 207 -15.50 32.34 5.27
CA ASP A 207 -16.31 31.33 4.61
C ASP A 207 -16.79 30.28 5.64
N ILE A 208 -17.95 30.58 6.22
CA ILE A 208 -18.57 29.82 7.32
C ILE A 208 -20.00 29.36 6.97
N ALA A 209 -20.38 28.22 7.52
CA ALA A 209 -21.70 27.61 7.36
C ALA A 209 -22.30 27.27 8.73
N ALA A 210 -23.62 27.43 8.85
CA ALA A 210 -24.36 26.91 9.99
C ALA A 210 -24.63 25.42 9.75
N HIS A 211 -23.98 24.58 10.54
CA HIS A 211 -24.09 23.14 10.49
C HIS A 211 -25.16 22.67 11.48
N HIS A 212 -25.96 21.67 11.10
CA HIS A 212 -26.84 21.01 12.05
C HIS A 212 -26.07 19.88 12.72
N ILE A 213 -26.04 19.85 14.05
CA ILE A 213 -25.36 18.80 14.82
C ILE A 213 -26.11 17.47 14.67
N TYR A 214 -27.43 17.51 14.88
CA TYR A 214 -28.34 16.42 14.58
C TYR A 214 -28.88 16.58 13.15
N PRO A 215 -28.76 15.57 12.28
CA PRO A 215 -29.23 15.64 10.91
C PRO A 215 -30.73 15.96 10.82
N LYS A 216 -31.08 17.02 10.08
CA LYS A 216 -32.48 17.43 9.82
C LYS A 216 -33.37 16.32 9.28
N LYS A 217 -32.80 15.36 8.55
CA LYS A 217 -33.53 14.20 7.99
C LYS A 217 -33.97 13.20 9.06
N LEU A 218 -33.21 13.07 10.16
CA LEU A 218 -33.51 12.13 11.24
C LEU A 218 -34.26 12.81 12.39
N PHE A 219 -34.07 14.12 12.57
CA PHE A 219 -34.64 14.90 13.68
C PHE A 219 -35.24 16.22 13.15
N PRO A 220 -36.33 16.18 12.36
CA PRO A 220 -36.95 17.38 11.80
C PRO A 220 -37.41 18.38 12.88
N GLU A 221 -37.81 17.88 14.06
CA GLU A 221 -38.24 18.68 15.20
C GLU A 221 -37.11 19.52 15.82
N LYS A 222 -35.85 19.12 15.63
CA LYS A 222 -34.68 19.83 16.18
C LYS A 222 -34.11 20.89 15.24
N GLN A 223 -34.60 20.97 14.01
CA GLN A 223 -33.93 21.69 12.93
C GLN A 223 -33.64 23.17 13.25
N PHE A 224 -34.58 23.85 13.90
CA PHE A 224 -34.45 25.28 14.23
C PHE A 224 -34.13 25.56 15.70
N LEU A 225 -33.79 24.52 16.48
CA LEU A 225 -33.28 24.73 17.82
C LEU A 225 -31.89 25.34 17.74
N LEU A 226 -31.64 26.38 18.53
CA LEU A 226 -30.36 27.09 18.52
C LEU A 226 -29.20 26.16 18.91
N ASN A 227 -29.43 25.26 19.88
CA ASN A 227 -28.44 24.28 20.33
C ASN A 227 -28.16 23.16 19.32
N ASN A 228 -28.99 23.01 18.29
CA ASN A 228 -28.75 22.08 17.19
C ASN A 228 -27.94 22.73 16.05
N GLY A 229 -27.65 24.03 16.13
CA GLY A 229 -26.81 24.74 15.18
C GLY A 229 -25.41 25.00 15.71
N ILE A 230 -24.41 24.91 14.83
CA ILE A 230 -23.02 25.29 15.12
C ILE A 230 -22.34 25.90 13.89
N THR A 231 -21.52 26.92 14.09
CA THR A 231 -20.78 27.61 13.04
C THR A 231 -19.49 26.85 12.73
N LEU A 232 -19.33 26.40 11.49
CA LEU A 232 -18.12 25.73 11.00
C LEU A 232 -17.53 26.48 9.81
N CYS A 233 -16.21 26.54 9.70
CA CYS A 233 -15.57 26.98 8.44
C CYS A 233 -15.79 25.92 7.35
N LYS A 234 -15.69 26.32 6.07
CA LYS A 234 -15.86 25.42 4.92
C LYS A 234 -15.13 24.08 5.06
N ASN A 235 -13.85 24.10 5.44
CA ASN A 235 -13.04 22.88 5.60
C ASN A 235 -13.58 21.94 6.69
N CYS A 236 -14.05 22.49 7.81
CA CYS A 236 -14.64 21.69 8.88
C CYS A 236 -16.04 21.19 8.48
N HIS A 237 -16.82 22.04 7.81
CA HIS A 237 -18.16 21.71 7.35
C HIS A 237 -18.16 20.57 6.32
N GLU A 238 -17.25 20.61 5.34
CA GLU A 238 -17.11 19.53 4.34
C GLU A 238 -16.64 18.21 4.97
N LYS A 239 -15.85 18.27 6.04
CA LYS A 239 -15.41 17.07 6.77
C LYS A 239 -16.54 16.42 7.56
N THR A 240 -17.49 17.20 8.08
CA THR A 240 -18.62 16.68 8.86
C THR A 240 -19.82 16.29 8.00
N TYR A 241 -19.96 16.87 6.81
CA TYR A 241 -21.10 16.61 5.92
C TYR A 241 -21.25 15.12 5.57
N GLY A 242 -22.44 14.57 5.84
CA GLY A 242 -22.76 13.15 5.64
C GLY A 242 -22.12 12.19 6.64
N LYS A 243 -21.45 12.71 7.67
CA LYS A 243 -20.80 11.97 8.77
C LYS A 243 -21.17 12.55 10.12
N GLU A 244 -22.26 13.31 10.18
CA GLU A 244 -22.69 14.09 11.36
C GLU A 244 -22.73 13.22 12.61
N SER A 245 -23.22 11.98 12.50
CA SER A 245 -23.29 11.00 13.59
C SER A 245 -21.97 10.78 14.33
N ASN A 246 -20.83 10.88 13.65
CA ASN A 246 -19.51 10.68 14.25
C ASN A 246 -19.04 11.90 15.06
N PHE A 247 -19.67 13.06 14.85
CA PHE A 247 -19.29 14.33 15.45
C PHE A 247 -20.34 14.85 16.45
N ILE A 248 -21.50 14.19 16.59
CA ILE A 248 -22.58 14.61 17.50
C ILE A 248 -22.03 14.89 18.89
N ASP A 249 -21.38 13.90 19.54
CA ASP A 249 -20.94 14.04 20.93
C ASP A 249 -19.94 15.19 21.11
N ALA A 250 -19.00 15.35 20.17
CA ALA A 250 -18.01 16.41 20.23
C ALA A 250 -18.65 17.79 20.08
N LEU A 251 -19.57 17.96 19.12
CA LEU A 251 -20.20 19.25 18.85
C LEU A 251 -21.26 19.62 19.89
N VAL A 252 -21.99 18.64 20.45
CA VAL A 252 -22.93 18.87 21.56
C VAL A 252 -22.19 19.40 22.78
N ARG A 253 -21.06 18.79 23.16
CA ARG A 253 -20.24 19.28 24.28
C ARG A 253 -19.79 20.71 24.09
N VAL A 254 -19.33 21.05 22.88
CA VAL A 254 -18.92 22.42 22.54
C VAL A 254 -20.06 23.41 22.74
N VAL A 255 -21.26 23.09 22.26
CA VAL A 255 -22.42 23.98 22.41
C VAL A 255 -22.87 24.09 23.87
N GLN A 256 -22.81 23.00 24.65
CA GLN A 256 -23.12 23.02 26.09
C GLN A 256 -22.17 23.96 26.85
N THR A 257 -20.86 23.83 26.62
CA THR A 257 -19.85 24.69 27.27
C THR A 257 -19.91 26.17 26.90
N MET A 258 -20.71 26.54 25.88
CA MET A 258 -20.92 27.94 25.49
C MET A 258 -22.16 28.56 26.14
N ASN A 259 -23.06 27.74 26.67
CA ASN A 259 -24.29 28.18 27.33
C ASN A 259 -24.16 28.20 28.86
N ASP A 260 -23.07 27.64 29.40
CA ASP A 260 -22.63 27.78 30.80
C ASP A 260 -21.87 29.10 30.99
#